data_AF-A0A3C1ZX51-F1
#
_entry.id   AF-A0A3C1ZX51-F1
#
_cell.length_a   1.000
_cell.length_b   1.000
_cell.length_c   1.000
_cell.angle_alpha   90.00
_cell.angle_beta   90.00
_cell.angle_gamma   90.00
#
_symmetry.space_group_name_H-M   'P 1'
#
loop_
_entity.id
_entity.type
_entity.pdbx_description
1 polymer ?
#
loop_
_entity_poly.entity_id
_entity_poly.type
_entity_poly.pdbx_seq_one_letter_code
_entity_poly.pdbx_strand_id
1 'polypeptide(L)'
;MKLSRPLLFIIALVTITATLSSLITQRYYSNTAKEPSLLVENRKPEPVLGMDLSHWNGTVNWNLLEREKLVFVFIKATQGTGYVDTTFATNWKASRENGYYRGAY
;
A
#
# COMPACT_ATOMS: atom_id res chain seq x y z
N MET A 1 -50.21 -4.02 43.06
CA MET A 1 -49.79 -2.66 43.49
C MET A 1 -49.86 -1.72 42.29
N LYS A 2 -50.65 -0.64 42.35
CA LYS A 2 -50.66 0.39 41.30
C LYS A 2 -49.50 1.36 41.59
N LEU A 3 -48.64 1.62 40.62
CA LEU A 3 -47.60 2.64 40.77
C LEU A 3 -48.23 4.02 40.95
N SER A 4 -47.66 4.84 41.83
CA SER A 4 -48.13 6.20 42.04
C SER A 4 -47.82 7.05 40.79
N ARG A 5 -48.72 7.98 40.45
CA ARG A 5 -48.52 8.94 39.35
C ARG A 5 -47.14 9.62 39.37
N PRO A 6 -46.60 10.12 40.49
CA PRO A 6 -45.25 10.70 40.51
C PRO A 6 -44.14 9.70 40.15
N LEU A 7 -44.29 8.42 40.52
CA LEU A 7 -43.30 7.40 40.20
C LEU A 7 -43.25 7.09 38.70
N LEU A 8 -44.40 7.13 38.01
CA LEU A 8 -44.46 6.99 36.55
C LEU A 8 -43.75 8.15 35.82
N PHE A 9 -43.87 9.38 36.34
CA PHE A 9 -43.16 10.53 35.78
C PHE A 9 -41.63 10.42 35.93
N ILE A 10 -41.16 9.93 37.08
CA ILE A 10 -39.72 9.72 37.32
C ILE A 10 -39.16 8.66 36.37
N ILE A 11 -39.85 7.54 36.20
CA ILE A 11 -39.43 6.47 35.28
C ILE A 11 -39.37 7.00 33.85
N ALA A 12 -40.39 7.76 33.40
CA ALA A 12 -40.40 8.36 32.07
C ALA A 12 -39.23 9.34 31.86
N LEU A 13 -38.87 10.12 32.87
CA LEU A 13 -37.74 11.06 32.77
C LEU A 13 -36.39 10.33 32.65
N VAL A 14 -36.21 9.24 33.39
CA VAL A 14 -34.99 8.41 33.33
C VAL A 14 -34.87 7.71 31.97
N THR A 15 -35.97 7.20 31.41
CA THR A 15 -35.92 6.54 30.09
C THR A 15 -35.67 7.55 28.96
N ILE A 16 -36.25 8.75 29.04
CA ILE A 16 -36.00 9.84 28.07
C ILE A 16 -34.53 10.27 28.11
N THR A 17 -33.96 10.46 29.29
CA THR A 17 -32.55 10.87 29.40
C THR A 17 -31.58 9.79 28.90
N ALA A 18 -31.84 8.51 29.19
CA ALA A 18 -31.04 7.39 28.70
C ALA A 18 -31.09 7.25 27.16
N THR A 19 -32.29 7.36 26.57
CA THR A 19 -32.47 7.28 25.11
C THR A 19 -31.86 8.47 24.37
N LEU A 20 -31.98 9.68 24.93
CA LEU A 20 -31.36 10.88 24.36
C LEU A 20 -29.84 10.79 24.40
N SER A 21 -29.26 10.31 25.51
CA SER A 21 -27.80 10.09 25.64
C SER A 21 -27.31 9.03 24.65
N SER A 22 -28.05 7.93 24.47
CA SER A 22 -27.74 6.89 23.48
C SER A 22 -27.78 7.44 22.05
N LEU A 23 -28.79 8.24 21.70
CA LEU A 23 -28.93 8.84 20.38
C LEU A 23 -27.82 9.87 20.08
N ILE A 24 -27.47 10.70 21.07
CA ILE A 24 -26.35 11.65 20.97
C ILE A 24 -25.04 10.90 20.79
N THR A 25 -24.81 9.84 21.58
CA THR A 25 -23.61 9.00 21.50
C THR A 25 -23.52 8.31 20.14
N GLN A 26 -24.61 7.69 19.68
CA GLN A 26 -24.67 7.04 18.36
C GLN A 26 -24.42 8.03 17.22
N ARG A 27 -24.94 9.26 17.33
CA ARG A 27 -24.69 10.34 16.36
C ARG A 27 -23.26 10.87 16.42
N TYR A 28 -22.68 10.96 17.61
CA TYR A 28 -21.29 11.35 17.81
C TYR A 28 -20.33 10.33 17.19
N TYR A 29 -20.53 9.03 17.45
CA TYR A 29 -19.74 7.96 16.83
C TYR A 29 -19.95 7.89 15.31
N SER A 30 -21.18 8.05 14.82
CA SER A 30 -21.46 7.99 13.37
C SER A 30 -20.90 9.19 12.60
N ASN A 31 -20.79 10.36 13.25
CA ASN A 31 -20.16 11.54 12.65
C ASN A 31 -18.62 11.52 12.78
N THR A 32 -18.07 10.96 13.85
CA THR A 32 -16.60 10.81 14.03
C THR A 32 -16.01 9.80 13.04
N ALA A 33 -16.77 8.76 12.67
CA ALA A 33 -16.39 7.82 11.61
C ALA A 33 -16.43 8.43 10.18
N LYS A 34 -16.82 9.71 10.05
CA LYS A 34 -16.84 10.48 8.80
C LYS A 34 -15.77 11.58 8.75
N GLU A 35 -14.66 11.43 9.48
CA GLU A 35 -13.43 12.16 9.14
C GLU A 35 -12.96 11.74 7.73
N PRO A 36 -12.37 12.62 6.91
CA PRO A 36 -12.18 12.37 5.48
C PRO A 36 -10.99 11.42 5.23
N SER A 37 -11.20 10.12 5.45
CA SER A 37 -10.37 9.05 4.88
C SER A 37 -10.65 8.83 3.37
N LEU A 38 -11.69 9.46 2.82
CA LEU A 38 -12.23 9.17 1.49
C LEU A 38 -11.47 9.77 0.28
N LEU A 39 -10.37 10.51 0.49
CA LEU A 39 -9.49 10.94 -0.62
C LEU A 39 -8.16 10.16 -0.69
N VAL A 40 -7.89 9.28 0.29
CA VAL A 40 -6.64 8.51 0.36
C VAL A 40 -6.90 7.00 0.28
N GLU A 41 -8.12 6.53 0.55
CA GLU A 41 -8.47 5.13 0.42
C GLU A 41 -9.08 4.82 -0.96
N ASN A 42 -8.25 4.28 -1.86
CA ASN A 42 -8.56 3.11 -2.72
C ASN A 42 -7.62 2.94 -3.94
N ARG A 43 -6.48 3.63 -4.01
CA ARG A 43 -5.36 3.15 -4.85
C ARG A 43 -4.15 2.90 -3.97
N LYS A 44 -3.93 1.63 -3.60
CA LYS A 44 -2.56 1.22 -3.29
C LYS A 44 -1.75 1.56 -4.56
N PRO A 45 -0.66 2.35 -4.47
CA PRO A 45 0.15 2.59 -5.66
C PRO A 45 0.60 1.23 -6.20
N GLU A 46 0.41 1.01 -7.50
CA GLU A 46 0.91 -0.18 -8.15
C GLU A 46 2.43 -0.28 -7.88
N PRO A 47 2.95 -1.46 -7.52
CA PRO A 47 4.36 -1.60 -7.27
C PRO A 47 5.14 -1.29 -8.54
N VAL A 48 6.22 -0.52 -8.40
CA VAL A 48 7.18 -0.31 -9.48
C VAL A 48 7.98 -1.60 -9.64
N LEU A 49 7.88 -2.23 -10.81
CA LEU A 49 8.51 -3.53 -11.06
C LEU A 49 9.87 -3.37 -11.74
N GLY A 50 10.81 -4.24 -11.39
CA GLY A 50 12.12 -4.35 -12.00
C GLY A 50 12.72 -5.73 -11.80
N MET A 51 13.95 -5.92 -12.29
CA MET A 51 14.69 -7.19 -12.14
C MET A 51 16.12 -6.93 -11.68
N ASP A 52 16.78 -7.97 -11.15
CA ASP A 52 18.22 -8.01 -10.98
C ASP A 52 18.87 -9.02 -11.92
N LEU A 53 20.06 -8.68 -12.43
CA LEU A 53 20.82 -9.51 -13.36
C LEU A 53 22.26 -9.71 -12.89
N SER A 54 22.80 -10.87 -13.23
CA SER A 54 24.20 -11.25 -13.06
C SER A 54 24.59 -12.29 -14.11
N HIS A 55 25.84 -12.74 -14.11
CA HIS A 55 26.30 -13.83 -14.97
C HIS A 55 25.50 -15.13 -14.79
N TRP A 56 24.85 -15.34 -13.64
CA TRP A 56 24.01 -16.52 -13.38
C TRP A 56 22.77 -16.59 -14.28
N ASN A 57 22.31 -15.46 -14.83
CA ASN A 57 21.15 -15.41 -15.72
C ASN A 57 21.49 -15.81 -17.16
N GLY A 58 22.78 -15.93 -17.50
CA GLY A 58 23.22 -16.19 -18.88
C GLY A 58 22.86 -15.07 -19.85
N THR A 59 22.62 -15.41 -21.11
CA THR A 59 22.23 -14.45 -22.14
C THR A 59 20.78 -14.00 -21.97
N VAL A 60 20.58 -12.70 -21.73
CA VAL A 60 19.25 -12.10 -21.58
C VAL A 60 18.63 -11.79 -22.94
N ASN A 61 17.41 -12.25 -23.17
CA ASN A 61 16.61 -11.87 -24.33
C ASN A 61 15.74 -10.65 -24.01
N TRP A 62 16.27 -9.46 -24.28
CA TRP A 62 15.66 -8.18 -23.97
C TRP A 62 14.30 -7.97 -24.64
N ASN A 63 14.11 -8.49 -25.86
CA ASN A 63 12.83 -8.39 -26.59
C ASN A 63 11.69 -9.14 -25.89
N LEU A 64 11.99 -10.20 -25.12
CA LEU A 64 10.96 -10.90 -24.35
C LEU A 64 10.53 -10.10 -23.12
N LEU A 65 11.39 -9.23 -22.60
CA LEU A 65 11.18 -8.47 -21.38
C LEU A 65 10.38 -7.19 -21.60
N GLU A 66 10.29 -6.69 -22.83
CA GLU A 66 9.41 -5.54 -23.18
C GLU A 66 7.92 -5.84 -22.92
N ARG A 67 7.54 -7.13 -22.91
CA ARG A 67 6.16 -7.55 -22.61
C ARG A 67 5.84 -7.53 -21.12
N GLU A 68 6.87 -7.52 -20.28
CA GLU A 68 6.73 -7.42 -18.84
C GLU A 68 6.76 -5.94 -18.46
N LYS A 69 5.89 -5.49 -17.54
CA LYS A 69 5.79 -4.07 -17.10
C LYS A 69 6.97 -3.64 -16.21
N LEU A 70 8.17 -4.09 -16.53
CA LEU A 70 9.41 -3.81 -15.82
C LEU A 70 9.93 -2.45 -16.28
N VAL A 71 10.37 -1.62 -15.34
CA VAL A 71 10.85 -0.26 -15.64
C VAL A 71 12.30 -0.03 -15.22
N PHE A 72 12.87 -0.90 -14.38
CA PHE A 72 14.27 -0.81 -13.97
C PHE A 72 14.98 -2.16 -13.89
N VAL A 73 16.32 -2.11 -13.97
CA VAL A 73 17.21 -3.27 -13.84
C VAL A 73 18.39 -2.94 -12.93
N PHE A 74 18.66 -3.79 -11.94
CA PHE A 74 19.92 -3.77 -11.19
C PHE A 74 20.88 -4.82 -11.74
N ILE A 75 22.12 -4.45 -12.00
CA ILE A 75 23.09 -5.32 -12.68
C ILE A 75 24.30 -5.50 -11.78
N LYS A 76 24.61 -6.74 -11.43
CA LYS A 76 25.80 -7.06 -10.65
C LYS A 76 27.04 -6.58 -11.39
N ALA A 77 27.83 -5.75 -10.74
CA ALA A 77 29.10 -5.25 -11.25
C ALA A 77 30.28 -6.04 -10.70
N THR A 78 30.30 -6.29 -9.39
CA THR A 78 31.45 -6.89 -8.71
C THR A 78 31.05 -7.85 -7.58
N GLN A 79 32.01 -8.64 -7.08
CA GLN A 79 31.85 -9.42 -5.85
C GLN A 79 33.17 -9.43 -5.06
N GLY A 80 33.09 -9.05 -3.79
CA GLY A 80 34.29 -8.91 -2.96
C GLY A 80 35.27 -7.88 -3.55
N THR A 81 36.56 -8.16 -3.49
CA THR A 81 37.62 -7.22 -3.91
C THR A 81 38.27 -7.57 -5.25
N GLY A 82 37.96 -8.73 -5.84
CA GLY A 82 38.70 -9.27 -6.99
C GLY A 82 37.87 -9.79 -8.15
N TYR A 83 36.54 -9.79 -8.04
CA TYR A 83 35.66 -10.31 -9.09
C TYR A 83 34.84 -9.21 -9.73
N VAL A 84 34.84 -9.16 -11.06
CA VAL A 84 33.95 -8.34 -11.89
C VAL A 84 33.00 -9.31 -12.61
N ASP A 85 31.70 -9.02 -12.57
CA ASP A 85 30.72 -9.85 -13.26
C ASP A 85 30.94 -9.82 -14.78
N THR A 86 31.08 -10.99 -15.38
CA THR A 86 31.43 -11.13 -16.80
C THR A 86 30.34 -10.60 -17.73
N THR A 87 29.11 -10.44 -17.26
CA THR A 87 27.98 -9.95 -18.04
C THR A 87 27.65 -8.48 -17.79
N PHE A 88 28.33 -7.82 -16.83
CA PHE A 88 28.02 -6.44 -16.43
C PHE A 88 27.99 -5.49 -17.62
N ALA A 89 29.07 -5.42 -18.40
CA ALA A 89 29.18 -4.47 -19.52
C ALA A 89 28.08 -4.68 -20.58
N THR A 90 27.81 -5.93 -20.91
CA THR A 90 26.77 -6.32 -21.89
C THR A 90 25.38 -5.93 -21.38
N ASN A 91 25.02 -6.33 -20.17
CA ASN A 91 23.72 -6.02 -19.58
C ASN A 91 23.55 -4.52 -19.34
N TRP A 92 24.63 -3.83 -18.96
CA TRP A 92 24.64 -2.39 -18.74
C TRP A 92 24.34 -1.66 -20.04
N LYS A 93 25.00 -2.00 -21.14
CA LYS A 93 24.73 -1.41 -22.45
C LYS A 93 23.32 -1.71 -22.93
N ALA A 94 22.92 -2.98 -22.91
CA ALA A 94 21.62 -3.43 -23.42
C ALA A 94 20.44 -2.83 -22.64
N SER A 95 20.51 -2.74 -21.30
CA SER A 95 19.45 -2.10 -20.50
C SER A 95 19.20 -0.65 -20.89
N ARG A 96 20.26 0.12 -21.18
CA ARG A 96 20.13 1.49 -21.68
C ARG A 96 19.51 1.54 -23.08
N GLU A 97 19.94 0.65 -23.97
CA GLU A 97 19.42 0.59 -25.35
C GLU A 97 17.93 0.22 -25.40
N ASN A 98 17.46 -0.58 -24.43
CA ASN A 98 16.06 -0.97 -24.28
C ASN A 98 15.25 -0.02 -23.36
N GLY A 99 15.83 1.14 -22.96
CA GLY A 99 15.10 2.18 -22.25
C GLY A 99 14.83 1.94 -20.76
N TYR A 100 15.48 0.96 -20.12
CA TYR A 100 15.33 0.71 -18.70
C TYR A 100 16.13 1.71 -17.85
N TYR A 101 15.57 2.11 -16.70
CA TYR A 101 16.39 2.68 -15.62
C TYR A 101 17.35 1.60 -15.11
N ARG A 102 18.60 1.96 -14.81
CA ARG A 102 19.64 0.97 -14.47
C ARG A 102 20.48 1.37 -13.28
N GLY A 103 20.75 0.41 -12.42
CA GLY A 103 21.66 0.52 -11.29
C GLY A 103 22.68 -0.61 -11.28
N ALA A 104 23.78 -0.43 -10.56
CA ALA A 104 24.82 -1.43 -10.38
C ALA A 104 24.91 -1.85 -8.91
N TYR A 105 25.21 -3.13 -8.65
CA TYR A 105 25.42 -3.65 -7.28
C TYR A 105 26.63 -4.58 -7.17
#